data_AF-A0A2E4N510-F1
#
_entry.id   AF-A0A2E4N510-F1
#
_cell.length_a   1.000
_cell.length_b   1.000
_cell.length_c   1.000
_cell.angle_alpha   90.00
_cell.angle_beta   90.00
_cell.angle_gamma   90.00
#
_symmetry.space_group_name_H-M   'P 1'
#
loop_
_entity.id
_entity.type
_entity.pdbx_description
1 polymer ?
#
loop_
_entity_poly.entity_id
_entity_poly.type
_entity_poly.pdbx_seq_one_letter_code
_entity_poly.pdbx_strand_id
1 'polypeptide(L)'
;MKENSINSSLTLSVGNHFVSISILDTSSQELLLSKHKNFKNFVKTELLDSEVDIFLNENNVNDFNVEDVKLIQENDFYVLVP
;
A
#
# COMPACT_ATOMS: atom_id res chain seq x y z
N MET A 1 12.91 16.35 22.10
CA MET A 1 13.24 14.92 22.25
C MET A 1 13.15 14.32 20.85
N LYS A 2 14.19 13.66 20.35
CA LYS A 2 14.10 12.96 19.06
C LYS A 2 13.18 11.75 19.28
N GLU A 3 12.00 11.76 18.68
CA GLU A 3 11.14 10.59 18.63
C GLU A 3 11.93 9.45 18.00
N ASN A 4 11.94 8.29 18.65
CA ASN A 4 12.37 7.06 18.00
C ASN A 4 11.37 6.81 16.87
N SER A 5 11.71 7.21 15.65
CA SER A 5 10.90 6.85 14.49
C SER A 5 11.00 5.33 14.34
N ILE A 6 9.89 4.63 14.57
CA ILE A 6 9.84 3.17 14.43
C ILE A 6 10.12 2.83 12.97
N ASN A 7 11.17 2.05 12.73
CA ASN A 7 11.50 1.55 11.40
C ASN A 7 10.42 0.59 10.94
N SER A 8 9.86 0.86 9.77
CA SER A 8 8.66 0.20 9.32
C SER A 8 8.82 -0.40 7.91
N SER A 9 8.13 -1.49 7.65
CA SER A 9 7.99 -2.05 6.30
C SER A 9 6.61 -1.76 5.74
N LEU A 10 6.53 -1.21 4.53
CA LEU A 10 5.29 -0.94 3.81
C LEU A 10 5.03 -2.07 2.81
N THR A 11 3.83 -2.64 2.83
CA THR A 11 3.27 -3.39 1.71
C THR A 11 2.18 -2.56 1.05
N LEU A 12 2.32 -2.30 -0.25
CA LEU A 12 1.33 -1.63 -1.09
C LEU A 12 0.79 -2.65 -2.09
N SER A 13 -0.52 -2.86 -2.10
CA SER A 13 -1.19 -3.69 -3.12
C SER A 13 -2.07 -2.83 -4.00
N VAL A 14 -1.94 -2.96 -5.32
CA VAL A 14 -2.65 -2.14 -6.31
C VAL A 14 -3.26 -3.02 -7.38
N GLY A 15 -4.52 -2.79 -7.70
CA GLY A 15 -5.20 -3.34 -8.87
C GLY A 15 -6.18 -2.33 -9.46
N ASN A 16 -6.74 -2.60 -10.63
CA ASN A 16 -7.69 -1.69 -11.29
C ASN A 16 -9.03 -1.52 -10.54
N HIS A 17 -9.24 -2.29 -9.46
CA HIS A 17 -10.45 -2.30 -8.65
C HIS A 17 -10.23 -1.89 -7.19
N PHE A 18 -8.99 -1.79 -6.73
CA PHE A 18 -8.68 -1.47 -5.35
C PHE A 18 -7.25 -0.96 -5.15
N VAL A 19 -7.02 -0.37 -3.99
CA VAL A 19 -5.69 -0.11 -3.45
C VAL A 19 -5.69 -0.43 -1.96
N SER A 20 -4.60 -1.01 -1.47
CA SER A 20 -4.43 -1.30 -0.04
C SER A 20 -3.00 -1.09 0.41
N ILE A 21 -2.85 -0.76 1.70
CA ILE A 21 -1.57 -0.65 2.37
C ILE A 21 -1.59 -1.39 3.69
N SER A 22 -0.44 -1.94 4.06
CA SER A 22 -0.14 -2.34 5.43
C SER A 22 1.25 -1.90 5.83
N ILE A 23 1.40 -1.37 7.04
CA ILE A 23 2.69 -0.96 7.59
C ILE A 23 2.93 -1.77 8.87
N LEU A 24 4.08 -2.42 8.94
CA LEU A 24 4.53 -3.23 10.08
C LEU A 24 5.78 -2.61 10.69
N ASP A 25 5.90 -2.63 12.00
CA ASP A 25 7.16 -2.39 12.69
C ASP A 25 8.14 -3.52 12.34
N THR A 26 9.30 -3.18 11.81
CA THR A 26 10.33 -4.15 11.39
C THR A 26 10.87 -4.98 12.56
N SER A 27 10.93 -4.41 13.76
CA SER A 27 11.53 -5.03 14.94
C SER A 27 10.58 -5.98 15.65
N SER A 28 9.35 -5.54 15.92
CA SER A 28 8.34 -6.28 16.66
C SER A 28 7.41 -7.09 15.76
N GLN A 29 7.39 -6.80 14.45
CA GLN A 29 6.40 -7.31 13.48
C GLN A 29 4.95 -6.90 13.83
N GLU A 30 4.78 -5.88 14.68
CA GLU A 30 3.47 -5.33 15.03
C GLU A 30 2.86 -4.57 13.84
N LEU A 31 1.56 -4.75 13.62
CA LEU A 31 0.81 -4.03 12.59
C LEU A 31 0.51 -2.60 13.06
N LEU A 32 1.16 -1.62 12.44
CA LEU A 32 0.99 -0.20 12.74
C LEU A 32 -0.17 0.42 11.96
N LEU A 33 -0.38 -0.01 10.71
CA LEU A 33 -1.44 0.50 9.85
C LEU A 33 -1.92 -0.59 8.89
N SER A 34 -3.24 -0.66 8.66
CA SER A 34 -3.85 -1.47 7.60
C SER A 34 -5.06 -0.74 7.04
N LYS A 35 -5.05 -0.48 5.73
CA LYS A 35 -6.08 0.28 5.03
C LYS A 35 -6.34 -0.33 3.66
N HIS A 36 -7.61 -0.29 3.24
CA HIS A 36 -8.06 -0.85 1.99
C HIS A 36 -9.19 0.00 1.41
N LYS A 37 -9.08 0.36 0.14
CA LYS A 37 -10.07 1.14 -0.62
C LYS A 37 -10.45 0.37 -1.88
N ASN A 38 -11.73 0.06 -2.00
CA ASN A 38 -12.30 -0.39 -3.27
C ASN A 38 -12.64 0.82 -4.14
N PHE A 39 -12.33 0.75 -5.42
CA PHE A 39 -12.79 1.74 -6.39
C PHE A 39 -14.24 1.45 -6.77
N LYS A 40 -15.06 2.51 -6.82
CA LYS A 40 -16.48 2.37 -7.19
C LYS A 40 -16.65 1.88 -8.64
N ASN A 41 -15.74 2.28 -9.52
CA ASN A 41 -15.67 1.88 -10.92
C ASN A 41 -14.26 1.37 -11.21
N PHE A 42 -14.11 0.62 -12.30
CA PHE A 42 -12.79 0.26 -12.84
C PHE A 42 -11.95 1.53 -13.07
N VAL A 43 -10.75 1.55 -12.52
CA VAL A 43 -9.74 2.59 -12.75
C VAL A 43 -8.82 2.09 -13.85
N LYS A 44 -8.66 2.90 -14.90
CA LYS A 44 -7.72 2.58 -15.98
C LYS A 44 -6.30 2.59 -15.43
N THR A 45 -5.46 1.69 -15.93
CA THR A 45 -4.08 1.53 -15.46
C THR A 45 -3.28 2.83 -15.53
N GLU A 46 -3.47 3.67 -16.55
CA GLU A 46 -2.80 4.97 -16.66
C GLU A 46 -3.22 5.99 -15.60
N LEU A 47 -4.34 5.78 -14.91
CA LEU A 47 -4.84 6.63 -13.82
C LEU A 47 -4.51 6.06 -12.43
N LEU A 48 -4.03 4.82 -12.33
CA LEU A 48 -3.77 4.17 -11.03
C LEU A 48 -2.75 4.93 -10.19
N ASP A 49 -1.71 5.50 -10.80
CA ASP A 49 -0.68 6.26 -10.10
C ASP A 49 -1.30 7.42 -9.30
N SER A 50 -2.24 8.16 -9.91
CA SER A 50 -2.94 9.25 -9.23
C SER A 50 -3.84 8.78 -8.09
N GLU A 51 -4.52 7.64 -8.23
CA GLU A 51 -5.36 7.08 -7.17
C GLU A 51 -4.51 6.54 -6.01
N VAL A 52 -3.34 5.96 -6.31
CA VAL A 52 -2.38 5.50 -5.30
C VAL A 52 -1.82 6.69 -4.52
N ASP A 53 -1.37 7.75 -5.19
CA ASP A 53 -0.83 8.93 -4.52
C ASP A 53 -1.86 9.59 -3.59
N ILE A 54 -3.10 9.79 -4.07
CA ILE A 54 -4.21 10.27 -3.23
C ILE A 54 -4.39 9.36 -2.01
N PHE A 55 -4.44 8.04 -2.21
CA PHE A 55 -4.66 7.09 -1.13
C PHE A 55 -3.52 7.05 -0.11
N LEU A 56 -2.25 7.14 -0.54
CA LEU A 56 -1.10 7.19 0.36
C LEU A 56 -1.11 8.47 1.20
N ASN A 57 -1.45 9.60 0.59
CA ASN A 57 -1.56 10.89 1.26
C ASN A 57 -2.72 10.93 2.26
N GLU A 58 -3.90 10.39 1.90
CA GLU A 58 -5.07 10.29 2.80
C GLU A 58 -4.80 9.46 4.08
N ASN A 59 -3.83 8.55 4.02
CA ASN A 59 -3.47 7.67 5.13
C ASN A 59 -2.15 8.04 5.82
N ASN A 60 -1.62 9.23 5.54
CA ASN A 60 -0.41 9.78 6.16
C ASN A 60 0.79 8.82 6.14
N VAL A 61 1.00 8.10 5.02
CA VAL A 61 2.11 7.12 4.92
C VAL A 61 3.48 7.78 5.10
N ASN A 62 3.59 9.07 4.76
CA ASN A 62 4.82 9.86 4.92
C ASN A 62 5.21 10.12 6.39
N ASP A 63 4.30 9.87 7.36
CA ASP A 63 4.61 10.01 8.80
C ASP A 63 5.41 8.80 9.33
N PHE A 64 5.52 7.72 8.53
CA PHE A 64 6.27 6.53 8.89
C PHE A 64 7.69 6.57 8.33
N ASN A 65 8.66 6.10 9.13
CA ASN A 65 10.01 5.82 8.63
C ASN A 65 10.04 4.46 7.92
N VAL A 66 9.68 4.45 6.64
CA VAL A 66 9.62 3.22 5.83
C VAL A 66 11.00 2.87 5.29
N GLU A 67 11.54 1.73 5.70
CA GLU A 67 12.85 1.21 5.24
C GLU A 67 12.70 0.19 4.11
N ASP A 68 11.62 -0.61 4.15
CA ASP A 68 11.33 -1.65 3.18
C ASP A 68 9.98 -1.42 2.49
N VAL A 69 9.94 -1.61 1.17
CA VAL A 69 8.70 -1.50 0.38
C VAL A 69 8.48 -2.78 -0.41
N LYS A 70 7.32 -3.40 -0.20
CA LYS A 70 6.80 -4.50 -1.01
C LYS A 70 5.64 -4.01 -1.85
N LEU A 71 5.80 -4.06 -3.17
CA LEU A 71 4.72 -3.78 -4.11
C LEU A 71 4.10 -5.10 -4.59
N ILE A 72 2.77 -5.21 -4.47
CA ILE A 72 1.97 -6.30 -5.03
C ILE A 72 1.06 -5.69 -6.09
N GLN A 73 1.25 -6.06 -7.35
CA GLN A 73 0.40 -5.60 -8.43
C GLN A 73 -0.52 -6.74 -8.84
N GLU A 74 -1.83 -6.59 -8.61
CA GLU A 74 -2.82 -7.45 -9.24
C GLU A 74 -3.01 -6.99 -10.67
N ASN A 75 -2.54 -7.82 -11.59
CA ASN A 75 -2.89 -7.72 -12.98
C ASN A 75 -3.79 -8.91 -13.32
N ASP A 76 -4.85 -8.69 -14.09
CA ASP A 76 -5.74 -9.74 -14.61
C ASP A 76 -5.04 -10.75 -15.56
N PHE A 77 -3.70 -10.80 -15.59
CA PHE A 77 -2.89 -11.73 -16.37
C PHE A 77 -2.78 -13.13 -15.75
N TYR A 78 -3.59 -13.46 -14.74
CA TYR A 78 -3.64 -14.82 -14.23
C TYR A 78 -4.56 -15.69 -15.09
N VAL A 79 -3.96 -16.51 -15.95
CA VAL A 79 -4.64 -17.67 -16.54
C VAL A 79 -4.32 -18.88 -15.67
N LEU A 80 -5.35 -19.41 -15.00
CA LEU A 80 -5.33 -20.79 -14.48
C LEU A 80 -5.26 -21.72 -15.69
N VAL A 81 -4.06 -22.19 -16.03
CA VAL A 81 -3.92 -23.33 -16.94
C VAL A 81 -4.12 -24.59 -16.09
N PRO A 82 -5.12 -25.45 -16.38
CA PRO A 82 -5.35 -26.68 -15.65
C PRO A 82 -4.13 -27.61 -15.59
#